data_AF-A0A194X5S3-F1
#
_entry.id   AF-A0A194X5S3-F1
#
_cell.length_a   1.000
_cell.length_b   1.000
_cell.length_c   1.000
_cell.angle_alpha   90.00
_cell.angle_beta   90.00
_cell.angle_gamma   90.00
#
_symmetry.space_group_name_H-M   'P 1'
#
loop_
_entity.id
_entity.type
_entity.pdbx_description
1 polymer ?
#
loop_
_entity_poly.entity_id
_entity_poly.type
_entity_poly.pdbx_seq_one_letter_code
_entity_poly.pdbx_strand_id
1 'polypeptide(L)'
;MASNGSPIHTTSALNLNDLYKQLRDIDSMEERLVEDERSLARGQRPAWGYDDDSEFNEEDTTKHLSRVIGILKKQQETISLLNPMLNELRDTLRENVNIVSRPTIRALTILDLPDELLAHIFDFVKGRITVKHVYMEFGSDDTVKNVRLTCKRFCNASSHLLVHFLRLHIEPGSLSHLKDVSSHTLICKRIEYVHLTLRFYAADMARDIYMFARYHLKHLRELTDDWERFFSSDYEGDLERKALISKAVMHVRNILKSWEMFLDGSPEDLVDSRTDFTARLHDGIANESSGHLLILRKAHGLYKHRFGEQQRLLKKNNFVEAVAAAFSRMPKARRLELHDREDRWKVRNAPHWIEGATNHSVLVHYMVYPMSSEQATLLGLQAPGRMLRMPITLPKAIHKAGSCLTSFSLRLSNPQIFSCLSMSNGDCTNLRVAMRKLTAFEFRPDPFASWAPSAVREEAEMKHLRDYVTAVIDTDTIEDLSLWFDSYWTKGEVPLFEMGALMSSRPWPKLYSLHTDGIPLHLADIKCFVEQLQGDVSAVRNERHLLVNWDLGRSTGHVAYES
;
A
#
# COMPACT_ATOMS: atom_id res chain seq x y z
N MET A 1 -32.24 -56.73 58.07
CA MET A 1 -33.51 -56.45 57.36
C MET A 1 -33.17 -55.85 56.02
N ALA A 2 -33.83 -56.36 54.97
CA ALA A 2 -33.70 -56.10 53.54
C ALA A 2 -33.57 -54.58 53.19
N SER A 3 -32.92 -54.16 52.11
CA SER A 3 -33.15 -54.67 50.76
C SER A 3 -31.98 -54.59 49.78
N ASN A 4 -31.92 -55.62 48.94
CA ASN A 4 -31.18 -55.75 47.71
C ASN A 4 -31.38 -54.57 46.76
N GLY A 5 -30.28 -54.06 46.20
CA GLY A 5 -30.21 -53.35 44.93
C GLY A 5 -29.13 -54.01 44.08
N SER A 6 -29.54 -54.71 43.03
CA SER A 6 -28.70 -55.45 42.10
C SER A 6 -27.58 -54.58 41.50
N PRO A 7 -26.39 -55.15 41.20
CA PRO A 7 -25.35 -54.44 40.47
C PRO A 7 -25.81 -54.25 39.02
N ILE A 8 -26.12 -53.01 38.66
CA ILE A 8 -26.19 -52.61 37.26
C ILE A 8 -24.80 -52.82 36.69
N HIS A 9 -24.73 -53.54 35.58
CA HIS A 9 -23.55 -53.80 34.78
C HIS A 9 -22.58 -52.62 34.83
N THR A 10 -21.35 -52.90 35.26
CA THR A 10 -20.18 -52.05 35.00
C THR A 10 -20.12 -51.81 33.50
N THR A 11 -20.66 -50.67 33.06
CA THR A 11 -20.21 -50.02 31.84
C THR A 11 -18.71 -49.88 32.01
N SER A 12 -17.97 -50.66 31.22
CA SER A 12 -16.53 -50.49 31.03
C SER A 12 -16.25 -48.99 31.03
N ALA A 13 -15.49 -48.53 32.03
CA ALA A 13 -15.09 -47.13 32.10
C ALA A 13 -14.37 -46.84 30.78
N LEU A 14 -15.04 -46.10 29.90
CA LEU A 14 -14.54 -45.76 28.57
C LEU A 14 -13.18 -45.09 28.76
N ASN A 15 -12.12 -45.83 28.49
CA ASN A 15 -10.76 -45.36 28.64
C ASN A 15 -10.49 -44.34 27.52
N LEU A 16 -10.06 -43.15 27.91
CA LEU A 16 -9.80 -42.05 26.98
C LEU A 16 -8.79 -42.44 25.89
N ASN A 17 -7.81 -43.29 26.22
CA ASN A 17 -6.83 -43.79 25.25
C ASN A 17 -7.49 -44.70 24.20
N ASP A 18 -8.48 -45.50 24.60
CA ASP A 18 -9.19 -46.39 23.68
C ASP A 18 -10.11 -45.60 22.75
N LEU A 19 -10.74 -44.53 23.24
CA LEU A 19 -11.53 -43.60 22.42
C LEU A 19 -10.67 -42.83 21.40
N TYR A 20 -9.50 -42.32 21.82
CA TYR A 20 -8.58 -41.66 20.89
C TYR A 20 -8.00 -42.63 19.86
N LYS A 21 -7.76 -43.89 20.24
CA LYS A 21 -7.34 -44.93 19.30
C LYS A 21 -8.44 -45.19 18.26
N GLN A 22 -9.70 -45.32 18.68
CA GLN A 22 -10.84 -45.50 17.77
C GLN A 22 -11.03 -44.31 16.82
N LEU A 23 -10.86 -43.07 17.28
CA LEU A 23 -10.88 -41.90 16.39
C LEU A 23 -9.77 -41.95 15.34
N ARG A 24 -8.54 -42.30 15.75
CA ARG A 24 -7.40 -42.46 14.84
C ARG A 24 -7.64 -43.58 13.82
N ASP A 25 -8.25 -44.68 14.25
CA ASP A 25 -8.57 -45.81 13.39
C ASP A 25 -9.62 -45.39 12.33
N ILE A 26 -10.61 -44.57 12.71
CA ILE A 26 -11.59 -43.98 11.77
C ILE A 26 -10.92 -43.01 10.78
N ASP A 27 -10.03 -42.14 11.25
CA ASP A 27 -9.29 -41.21 10.38
C ASP A 27 -8.45 -41.99 9.34
N SER A 28 -7.79 -43.07 9.77
CA SER A 28 -7.04 -43.98 8.89
C SER A 28 -7.94 -44.72 7.90
N MET A 29 -9.14 -45.13 8.32
CA MET A 29 -10.13 -45.73 7.42
C MET A 29 -10.63 -44.73 6.35
N GLU A 30 -10.86 -43.47 6.71
CA GLU A 30 -11.25 -42.42 5.76
C GLU A 30 -10.14 -42.11 4.77
N GLU A 31 -8.89 -42.00 5.23
CA GLU A 31 -7.73 -41.81 4.33
C GLU A 31 -7.62 -42.96 3.31
N ARG A 32 -7.86 -44.20 3.74
CA ARG A 32 -7.89 -45.36 2.83
C ARG A 32 -9.07 -45.30 1.87
N LEU A 33 -10.27 -44.91 2.32
CA LEU A 33 -11.43 -44.75 1.46
C LEU A 33 -11.23 -43.65 0.40
N VAL A 34 -10.60 -42.54 0.77
CA VAL A 34 -10.25 -41.45 -0.16
C VAL A 34 -9.18 -41.91 -1.15
N GLU A 35 -8.19 -42.69 -0.72
CA GLU A 35 -7.18 -43.22 -1.64
C GLU A 35 -7.74 -44.30 -2.57
N ASP A 36 -8.68 -45.12 -2.09
CA ASP A 36 -9.44 -46.08 -2.90
C ASP A 36 -10.32 -45.34 -3.92
N GLU A 37 -11.05 -44.29 -3.51
CA GLU A 37 -11.83 -43.44 -4.42
C GLU A 37 -10.95 -42.76 -5.46
N ARG A 38 -9.78 -42.23 -5.06
CA ARG A 38 -8.79 -41.68 -5.99
C ARG A 38 -8.19 -42.75 -6.90
N SER A 39 -8.04 -43.98 -6.44
CA SER A 39 -7.53 -45.10 -7.24
C SER A 39 -8.57 -45.57 -8.24
N LEU A 40 -9.85 -45.56 -7.87
CA LEU A 40 -11.00 -45.82 -8.74
C LEU A 40 -11.14 -44.70 -9.79
N ALA A 41 -10.99 -43.43 -9.40
CA ALA A 41 -10.95 -42.29 -10.32
C ALA A 41 -9.72 -42.31 -11.23
N ARG A 42 -8.59 -42.87 -10.75
CA ARG A 42 -7.37 -43.12 -11.53
C ARG A 42 -7.42 -44.44 -12.32
N GLY A 43 -8.51 -45.20 -12.22
CA GLY A 43 -8.73 -46.48 -12.89
C GLY A 43 -8.75 -46.38 -14.42
N GLN A 44 -7.56 -46.50 -15.00
CA GLN A 44 -7.21 -47.01 -16.33
C GLN A 44 -7.79 -46.29 -17.56
N ARG A 45 -7.09 -45.24 -18.02
CA ARG A 45 -6.84 -45.17 -19.46
C ARG A 45 -5.90 -46.34 -19.79
N PRO A 46 -6.19 -47.20 -20.78
CA PRO A 46 -5.20 -48.13 -21.27
C PRO A 46 -3.97 -47.33 -21.67
N ALA A 47 -2.79 -47.73 -21.19
CA ALA A 47 -1.55 -47.28 -21.80
C ALA A 47 -1.54 -47.87 -23.21
N TRP A 48 -2.03 -47.11 -24.19
CA TRP A 48 -1.85 -47.42 -25.60
C TRP A 48 -0.37 -47.24 -25.92
N GLY A 49 0.42 -48.25 -25.58
CA GLY A 49 1.63 -48.56 -26.32
C GLY A 49 1.15 -49.01 -27.69
N TYR A 50 1.31 -48.14 -28.68
CA TYR A 50 1.26 -48.54 -30.07
C TYR A 50 2.33 -49.61 -30.27
N ASP A 51 1.92 -50.85 -30.50
CA ASP A 51 2.66 -51.81 -31.32
C ASP A 51 1.70 -52.91 -31.82
N ASP A 52 1.59 -52.94 -33.16
CA ASP A 52 1.32 -54.06 -34.06
C ASP A 52 0.00 -54.89 -33.97
N ASP A 53 -0.87 -54.63 -34.95
CA ASP A 53 -1.49 -55.60 -35.88
C ASP A 53 -2.04 -56.94 -35.33
N SER A 54 -2.91 -56.88 -34.32
CA SER A 54 -3.86 -57.98 -34.05
C SER A 54 -5.30 -57.51 -34.25
N GLU A 55 -6.04 -58.15 -35.17
CA GLU A 55 -7.48 -57.97 -35.38
C GLU A 55 -8.23 -58.01 -34.04
N PHE A 56 -8.64 -56.84 -33.58
CA PHE A 56 -9.17 -56.62 -32.25
C PHE A 56 -10.70 -56.77 -32.30
N ASN A 57 -11.21 -57.77 -31.57
CA ASN A 57 -12.65 -58.04 -31.51
C ASN A 57 -13.34 -57.01 -30.60
N GLU A 58 -13.83 -55.93 -31.22
CA GLU A 58 -14.43 -54.74 -30.58
C GLU A 58 -15.63 -55.07 -29.67
N GLU A 59 -16.30 -56.20 -29.92
CA GLU A 59 -17.45 -56.67 -29.15
C GLU A 59 -17.07 -57.20 -27.75
N ASP A 60 -15.90 -57.84 -27.62
CA ASP A 60 -15.44 -58.44 -26.36
C ASP A 60 -14.88 -57.39 -25.38
N THR A 61 -14.25 -56.34 -25.93
CA THR A 61 -13.77 -55.20 -25.14
C THR A 61 -14.91 -54.37 -24.57
N THR A 62 -15.95 -54.15 -25.36
CA THR A 62 -17.13 -53.38 -24.93
C THR A 62 -17.89 -54.09 -23.81
N LYS A 63 -17.96 -55.42 -23.87
CA LYS A 63 -18.59 -56.26 -22.83
C LYS A 63 -17.75 -56.30 -21.54
N HIS A 64 -16.43 -56.35 -21.66
CA HIS A 64 -15.51 -56.28 -20.52
C HIS A 64 -15.61 -54.91 -19.81
N LEU A 65 -15.55 -53.81 -20.57
CA LEU A 65 -15.67 -52.44 -20.05
C LEU A 65 -17.01 -52.22 -19.34
N SER A 66 -18.11 -52.72 -19.90
CA SER A 66 -19.44 -52.61 -19.28
C SER A 66 -19.51 -53.35 -17.94
N ARG A 67 -18.85 -54.51 -17.82
CA ARG A 67 -18.77 -55.27 -16.57
C ARG A 67 -17.91 -54.55 -15.52
N VAL A 68 -16.77 -53.98 -15.93
CA VAL A 68 -15.88 -53.21 -15.05
C VAL A 68 -16.59 -51.96 -14.54
N ILE A 69 -17.25 -51.19 -15.42
CA ILE A 69 -18.04 -50.01 -15.05
C ILE A 69 -19.16 -50.36 -14.06
N GLY A 70 -19.82 -51.50 -14.25
CA GLY A 70 -20.84 -51.99 -13.32
C GLY A 70 -20.30 -52.29 -11.91
N ILE A 71 -19.09 -52.86 -11.82
CA ILE A 71 -18.43 -53.13 -10.53
C ILE A 71 -18.01 -51.82 -9.85
N LEU A 72 -17.44 -50.87 -10.61
CA LEU A 72 -17.00 -49.57 -10.09
C LEU A 72 -18.17 -48.75 -9.55
N LYS A 73 -19.31 -48.71 -10.25
CA LYS A 73 -20.53 -48.02 -9.77
C LYS A 73 -21.02 -48.59 -8.44
N LYS A 74 -21.06 -49.92 -8.31
CA LYS A 74 -21.48 -50.58 -7.07
C LYS A 74 -20.53 -50.29 -5.89
N GLN A 75 -19.23 -50.18 -6.15
CA GLN A 75 -18.25 -49.77 -5.14
C GLN A 75 -18.44 -48.30 -4.72
N GLN A 76 -18.68 -47.40 -5.68
CA GLN A 76 -18.93 -45.98 -5.40
C GLN A 76 -20.22 -45.75 -4.59
N GLU A 77 -21.29 -46.49 -4.89
CA GLU A 77 -22.54 -46.47 -4.10
C GLU A 77 -22.30 -46.96 -2.66
N THR A 78 -21.46 -47.99 -2.49
CA THR A 78 -21.11 -48.52 -1.16
C THR A 78 -20.32 -47.50 -0.35
N ILE A 79 -19.32 -46.82 -0.94
CA ILE A 79 -18.55 -45.75 -0.29
C ILE A 79 -19.46 -44.58 0.10
N SER A 80 -20.38 -44.19 -0.80
CA SER A 80 -21.34 -43.10 -0.56
C SER A 80 -22.28 -43.38 0.62
N LEU A 81 -22.62 -44.65 0.88
CA LEU A 81 -23.44 -45.08 2.02
C LEU A 81 -22.66 -45.17 3.34
N LEU A 82 -21.36 -45.47 3.28
CA LEU A 82 -20.49 -45.61 4.46
C LEU A 82 -20.04 -44.26 5.05
N ASN A 83 -19.85 -43.24 4.22
CA ASN A 83 -19.39 -41.92 4.66
C ASN A 83 -20.30 -41.25 5.72
N PRO A 84 -21.63 -41.22 5.56
CA PRO A 84 -22.53 -40.67 6.59
C PRO A 84 -22.41 -41.40 7.93
N MET A 85 -22.30 -42.74 7.90
CA MET A 85 -22.19 -43.56 9.11
C MET A 85 -20.85 -43.36 9.84
N LEU A 86 -19.76 -43.21 9.10
CA LEU A 86 -18.44 -42.90 9.67
C LEU A 86 -18.43 -41.51 10.31
N ASN A 87 -19.09 -40.53 9.70
CA ASN A 87 -19.22 -39.19 10.27
C ASN A 87 -20.04 -39.20 11.56
N GLU A 88 -21.18 -39.90 11.58
CA GLU A 88 -22.01 -40.04 12.79
C GLU A 88 -21.25 -40.75 13.92
N LEU A 89 -20.50 -41.81 13.60
CA LEU A 89 -19.65 -42.50 14.57
C LEU A 89 -18.53 -41.60 15.10
N ARG A 90 -17.90 -40.82 14.23
CA ARG A 90 -16.85 -39.84 14.59
C ARG A 90 -17.41 -38.78 15.53
N ASP A 91 -18.57 -38.22 15.22
CA ASP A 91 -19.20 -37.19 16.05
C ASP A 91 -19.59 -37.74 17.42
N THR A 92 -20.16 -38.95 17.46
CA THR A 92 -20.46 -39.68 18.71
C THR A 92 -19.19 -39.94 19.53
N LEU A 93 -18.10 -40.37 18.89
CA LEU A 93 -16.81 -40.59 19.58
C LEU A 93 -16.21 -39.29 20.09
N ARG A 94 -16.28 -38.19 19.33
CA ARG A 94 -15.82 -36.86 19.78
C ARG A 94 -16.64 -36.37 20.97
N GLU A 95 -17.94 -36.60 20.96
CA GLU A 95 -18.82 -36.26 22.09
C GLU A 95 -18.44 -37.08 23.34
N ASN A 96 -18.23 -38.39 23.19
CA ASN A 96 -17.79 -39.25 24.29
C ASN A 96 -16.40 -38.86 24.81
N VAL A 97 -15.45 -38.56 23.93
CA VAL A 97 -14.13 -38.03 24.31
C VAL A 97 -14.29 -36.74 25.09
N ASN A 98 -15.16 -35.81 24.65
CA ASN A 98 -15.42 -34.56 25.36
C ASN A 98 -16.03 -34.81 26.75
N ILE A 99 -17.00 -35.72 26.88
CA ILE A 99 -17.63 -36.05 28.15
C ILE A 99 -16.61 -36.66 29.13
N VAL A 100 -15.81 -37.62 28.67
CA VAL A 100 -14.83 -38.34 29.50
C VAL A 100 -13.63 -37.47 29.86
N SER A 101 -13.19 -36.62 28.95
CA SER A 101 -11.99 -35.79 29.16
C SER A 101 -12.27 -34.50 29.92
N ARG A 102 -13.44 -33.87 29.77
CA ARG A 102 -13.78 -32.58 30.40
C ARG A 102 -13.55 -32.51 31.92
N PRO A 103 -13.84 -33.56 32.73
CA PRO A 103 -13.55 -33.55 34.16
C PRO A 103 -12.05 -33.61 34.49
N THR A 104 -11.22 -34.09 33.56
CA THR A 104 -9.78 -34.32 33.75
C THR A 104 -8.90 -33.24 33.11
N ILE A 105 -9.46 -32.48 32.15
CA ILE A 105 -8.76 -31.40 31.47
C ILE A 105 -9.00 -30.10 32.24
N ARG A 106 -7.92 -29.52 32.78
CA ARG A 106 -7.92 -28.12 33.26
C ARG A 106 -8.50 -27.24 32.15
N ALA A 107 -9.42 -26.33 32.49
CA ALA A 107 -9.94 -25.35 31.55
C ALA A 107 -8.79 -24.62 30.86
N LEU A 108 -8.67 -24.83 29.55
CA LEU A 108 -7.67 -24.16 28.71
C LEU A 108 -8.07 -22.69 28.57
N THR A 109 -7.12 -21.82 28.86
CA THR A 109 -7.25 -20.38 28.68
C THR A 109 -6.44 -19.96 27.44
N ILE A 110 -6.64 -18.73 26.98
CA ILE A 110 -5.82 -18.16 25.90
C ILE A 110 -4.32 -18.17 26.25
N LEU A 111 -3.97 -18.17 27.54
CA LEU A 111 -2.59 -18.27 28.03
C LEU A 111 -2.04 -19.69 28.01
N ASP A 112 -2.80 -20.68 27.53
CA ASP A 112 -2.31 -22.06 27.33
C ASP A 112 -1.97 -22.33 25.84
N LEU A 113 -2.27 -21.38 24.93
CA LEU A 113 -1.85 -21.45 23.53
C LEU A 113 -0.32 -21.28 23.40
N PRO A 114 0.35 -21.89 22.41
CA PRO A 114 1.73 -21.59 22.03
C PRO A 114 1.91 -20.12 21.59
N ASP A 115 3.13 -19.59 21.73
CA ASP A 115 3.44 -18.19 21.39
C ASP A 115 3.25 -17.92 19.89
N GLU A 116 3.44 -18.92 19.03
CA GLU A 116 3.22 -18.85 17.58
C GLU A 116 1.74 -18.61 17.24
N LEU A 117 0.83 -19.27 17.95
CA LEU A 117 -0.61 -19.06 17.77
C LEU A 117 -1.05 -17.71 18.32
N LEU A 118 -0.50 -17.29 19.48
CA LEU A 118 -0.73 -15.95 20.01
C LEU A 118 -0.25 -14.86 19.06
N ALA A 119 0.95 -15.01 18.48
CA ALA A 119 1.48 -14.09 17.48
C ALA A 119 0.54 -14.00 16.27
N HIS A 120 0.07 -15.13 15.73
CA HIS A 120 -0.89 -15.13 14.63
C HIS A 120 -2.23 -14.49 14.97
N ILE A 121 -2.74 -14.70 16.18
CA ILE A 121 -3.96 -14.03 16.67
C ILE A 121 -3.72 -12.52 16.74
N PHE A 122 -2.59 -12.08 17.30
CA PHE A 122 -2.28 -10.65 17.41
C PHE A 122 -2.02 -10.00 16.05
N ASP A 123 -1.39 -10.71 15.11
CA ASP A 123 -1.28 -10.29 13.70
C ASP A 123 -2.66 -10.10 13.07
N PHE A 124 -3.58 -11.03 13.32
CA PHE A 124 -4.95 -10.93 12.83
C PHE A 124 -5.69 -9.75 13.47
N VAL A 125 -5.56 -9.57 14.78
CA VAL A 125 -6.17 -8.47 15.55
C VAL A 125 -5.61 -7.11 15.17
N LYS A 126 -4.33 -7.02 14.82
CA LYS A 126 -3.73 -5.82 14.22
C LYS A 126 -4.38 -5.48 12.87
N GLY A 127 -4.96 -6.48 12.21
CA GLY A 127 -5.39 -6.45 10.82
C GLY A 127 -4.24 -6.95 9.95
N ARG A 128 -4.41 -8.13 9.32
CA ARG A 128 -3.44 -8.60 8.33
C ARG A 128 -3.28 -7.53 7.27
N ILE A 129 -2.08 -6.94 7.20
CA ILE A 129 -1.63 -6.17 6.04
C ILE A 129 -1.50 -7.17 4.91
N THR A 130 -2.60 -7.46 4.24
CA THR A 130 -2.49 -7.84 2.84
C THR A 130 -1.87 -6.62 2.16
N VAL A 131 -0.85 -6.86 1.33
CA VAL A 131 -0.01 -5.84 0.66
C VAL A 131 -0.86 -4.79 -0.09
N LYS A 132 -2.15 -5.07 -0.32
CA LYS A 132 -3.14 -4.20 -0.95
C LYS A 132 -3.82 -3.15 -0.04
N HIS A 133 -3.68 -3.19 1.29
CA HIS A 133 -4.45 -2.33 2.21
C HIS A 133 -3.60 -1.43 3.14
N VAL A 134 -2.39 -1.05 2.75
CA VAL A 134 -1.53 -0.10 3.49
C VAL A 134 -2.13 1.32 3.60
N TYR A 135 -3.23 1.62 2.89
CA TYR A 135 -3.78 2.97 2.71
C TYR A 135 -5.03 3.30 3.52
N MET A 136 -5.53 2.35 4.33
CA MET A 136 -6.53 2.68 5.35
C MET A 136 -5.78 2.81 6.67
N GLU A 137 -5.87 3.99 7.28
CA GLU A 137 -5.39 4.20 8.63
C GLU A 137 -5.87 3.05 9.51
N PHE A 138 -4.91 2.34 10.10
CA PHE A 138 -5.20 1.42 11.17
C PHE A 138 -5.89 2.18 12.30
N GLY A 139 -7.19 2.01 12.41
CA GLY A 139 -7.75 1.81 13.73
C GLY A 139 -7.21 0.49 14.29
N SER A 140 -5.97 0.46 14.81
CA SER A 140 -5.52 -0.62 15.72
C SER A 140 -4.13 -0.44 16.38
N ASP A 141 -3.45 0.70 16.24
CA ASP A 141 -2.18 0.90 16.98
C ASP A 141 -2.41 0.85 18.50
N ASP A 142 -3.58 1.29 18.94
CA ASP A 142 -4.03 1.15 20.32
C ASP A 142 -4.43 -0.30 20.66
N THR A 143 -4.90 -1.10 19.71
CA THR A 143 -5.21 -2.51 19.95
C THR A 143 -3.95 -3.31 20.27
N VAL A 144 -2.86 -3.12 19.51
CA VAL A 144 -1.57 -3.77 19.81
C VAL A 144 -1.01 -3.25 21.14
N LYS A 145 -1.11 -1.95 21.44
CA LYS A 145 -0.73 -1.42 22.76
C LYS A 145 -1.55 -2.06 23.88
N ASN A 146 -2.86 -2.17 23.73
CA ASN A 146 -3.77 -2.77 24.71
C ASN A 146 -3.49 -4.26 24.93
N VAL A 147 -3.20 -5.02 23.85
CA VAL A 147 -2.74 -6.41 23.94
C VAL A 147 -1.47 -6.50 24.79
N ARG A 148 -0.49 -5.62 24.55
CA ARG A 148 0.76 -5.61 25.34
C ARG A 148 0.53 -5.27 26.81
N LEU A 149 -0.46 -4.43 27.11
CA LEU A 149 -0.81 -4.04 28.47
C LEU A 149 -1.59 -5.14 29.22
N THR A 150 -2.06 -6.19 28.54
CA THR A 150 -2.86 -7.26 29.16
C THR A 150 -2.03 -8.10 30.13
N CYS A 151 -0.87 -8.62 29.69
CA CYS A 151 0.05 -9.37 30.55
C CYS A 151 1.46 -9.45 29.94
N LYS A 152 2.46 -9.89 30.72
CA LYS A 152 3.86 -10.04 30.25
C LYS A 152 3.99 -10.98 29.05
N ARG A 153 3.22 -12.06 29.01
CA ARG A 153 3.23 -13.01 27.90
C ARG A 153 2.72 -12.37 26.61
N PHE A 154 1.58 -11.68 26.68
CA PHE A 154 1.02 -10.96 25.55
C PHE A 154 1.94 -9.83 25.11
N CYS A 155 2.56 -9.11 26.05
CA CYS A 155 3.58 -8.12 25.75
C CYS A 155 4.71 -8.72 24.91
N ASN A 156 5.28 -9.85 25.32
CA ASN A 156 6.36 -10.51 24.59
C ASN A 156 5.91 -10.99 23.20
N ALA A 157 4.76 -11.68 23.15
CA ALA A 157 4.20 -12.24 21.93
C ALA A 157 3.74 -11.17 20.92
N SER A 158 3.32 -9.97 21.35
CA SER A 158 2.86 -8.89 20.45
C SER A 158 3.86 -7.74 20.26
N SER A 159 4.98 -7.71 21.00
CA SER A 159 5.95 -6.59 20.90
C SER A 159 6.54 -6.40 19.50
N HIS A 160 6.60 -7.46 18.69
CA HIS A 160 7.06 -7.38 17.31
C HIS A 160 6.09 -6.62 16.38
N LEU A 161 4.85 -6.41 16.82
CA LEU A 161 3.80 -5.77 16.04
C LEU A 161 3.74 -4.26 16.19
N LEU A 162 4.35 -3.72 17.26
CA LEU A 162 4.21 -2.32 17.65
C LEU A 162 4.85 -1.35 16.66
N VAL A 163 6.06 -1.65 16.18
CA VAL A 163 6.78 -0.79 15.25
C VAL A 163 7.42 -1.68 14.20
N HIS A 164 6.71 -1.85 13.11
CA HIS A 164 7.18 -2.59 11.93
C HIS A 164 7.58 -1.65 10.80
N PHE A 165 7.34 -0.34 10.97
CA PHE A 165 7.69 0.67 10.00
C PHE A 165 8.05 2.02 10.61
N LEU A 166 8.73 2.84 9.83
CA LEU A 166 9.08 4.20 10.18
C LEU A 166 8.63 5.17 9.09
N ARG A 167 7.88 6.19 9.49
CA ARG A 167 7.61 7.35 8.63
C ARG A 167 8.67 8.41 8.88
N LEU A 168 9.29 8.86 7.81
CA LEU A 168 10.39 9.79 7.81
C LEU A 168 10.00 11.03 7.00
N HIS A 169 10.16 12.20 7.61
CA HIS A 169 10.09 13.48 6.94
C HIS A 169 11.51 14.05 6.81
N ILE A 170 11.75 14.93 5.84
CA ILE A 170 13.05 15.61 5.68
C ILE A 170 13.16 16.74 6.71
N GLU A 171 13.20 16.35 7.99
CA GLU A 171 13.23 17.22 9.16
C GLU A 171 14.20 16.71 10.23
N PRO A 172 14.81 17.62 11.03
CA PRO A 172 15.82 17.22 12.01
C PRO A 172 15.26 16.27 13.07
N GLY A 173 14.05 16.53 13.56
CA GLY A 173 13.39 15.68 14.56
C GLY A 173 13.11 14.27 14.04
N SER A 174 12.64 14.15 12.80
CA SER A 174 12.37 12.86 12.17
C SER A 174 13.67 12.06 11.94
N LEU A 175 14.77 12.74 11.56
CA LEU A 175 16.08 12.11 11.43
C LEU A 175 16.69 11.70 12.78
N SER A 176 16.49 12.49 13.84
CA SER A 176 16.89 12.11 15.20
C SER A 176 16.15 10.86 15.65
N HIS A 177 14.83 10.83 15.47
CA HIS A 177 14.01 9.67 15.81
C HIS A 177 14.46 8.40 15.05
N LEU A 178 14.78 8.52 13.75
CA LEU A 178 15.35 7.42 12.98
C LEU A 178 16.68 6.91 13.57
N LYS A 179 17.56 7.80 14.03
CA LYS A 179 18.83 7.41 14.68
C LYS A 179 18.56 6.68 15.99
N ASP A 180 17.63 7.17 16.80
CA ASP A 180 17.26 6.57 18.08
C ASP A 180 16.69 5.17 17.87
N VAL A 181 15.72 5.03 16.96
CA VAL A 181 15.10 3.73 16.65
C VAL A 181 16.10 2.75 16.02
N SER A 182 16.88 3.20 15.04
CA SER A 182 17.85 2.32 14.37
C SER A 182 18.98 1.86 15.29
N SER A 183 19.28 2.58 16.36
CA SER A 183 20.31 2.21 17.35
C SER A 183 19.73 1.40 18.51
N HIS A 184 18.41 1.29 18.63
CA HIS A 184 17.76 0.59 19.72
C HIS A 184 17.81 -0.94 19.54
N THR A 185 18.41 -1.64 20.51
CA THR A 185 18.75 -3.09 20.46
C THR A 185 17.63 -4.03 20.03
N LEU A 186 16.38 -3.75 20.44
CA LEU A 186 15.21 -4.57 20.14
C LEU A 186 14.37 -4.05 18.97
N ILE A 187 14.09 -2.74 18.91
CA ILE A 187 13.18 -2.14 17.92
C ILE A 187 13.79 -2.22 16.51
N CYS A 188 15.10 -1.96 16.35
CA CYS A 188 15.75 -1.96 15.03
C CYS A 188 15.62 -3.30 14.29
N LYS A 189 15.54 -4.41 15.04
CA LYS A 189 15.38 -5.78 14.50
C LYS A 189 13.96 -6.07 14.01
N ARG A 190 13.00 -5.18 14.28
CA ARG A 190 11.57 -5.34 13.94
C ARG A 190 11.10 -4.37 12.86
N ILE A 191 11.85 -3.32 12.55
CA ILE A 191 11.53 -2.43 11.43
C ILE A 191 11.73 -3.18 10.11
N GLU A 192 10.67 -3.28 9.32
CA GLU A 192 10.64 -3.98 8.02
C GLU A 192 10.63 -3.00 6.85
N TYR A 193 10.01 -1.83 7.02
CA TYR A 193 9.94 -0.83 5.98
C TYR A 193 10.12 0.60 6.48
N VAL A 194 10.65 1.45 5.60
CA VAL A 194 10.78 2.89 5.83
C VAL A 194 10.00 3.62 4.75
N HIS A 195 9.11 4.49 5.17
CA HIS A 195 8.35 5.38 4.32
C HIS A 195 8.95 6.78 4.44
N LEU A 196 9.49 7.31 3.34
CA LEU A 196 10.04 8.66 3.29
C LEU A 196 9.14 9.60 2.49
N THR A 197 8.72 10.67 3.15
CA THR A 197 7.94 11.75 2.55
C THR A 197 8.86 12.83 1.95
N LEU A 198 8.92 12.90 0.63
CA LEU A 198 9.60 13.86 -0.24
C LEU A 198 8.79 15.16 -0.42
N ARG A 199 8.22 15.70 0.66
CA ARG A 199 7.61 17.04 0.66
C ARG A 199 8.65 18.11 0.96
N PHE A 200 8.44 19.30 0.43
CA PHE A 200 9.42 20.38 0.57
C PHE A 200 8.83 21.74 0.93
N TYR A 201 9.69 22.57 1.49
CA TYR A 201 9.46 23.98 1.67
C TYR A 201 9.99 24.73 0.44
N ALA A 202 9.10 25.44 -0.27
CA ALA A 202 9.47 26.21 -1.45
C ALA A 202 10.23 27.49 -1.06
N ALA A 203 11.32 27.77 -1.78
CA ALA A 203 12.18 28.90 -1.45
C ALA A 203 11.46 30.24 -1.62
N ASP A 204 10.62 30.37 -2.64
CA ASP A 204 9.89 31.61 -2.91
C ASP A 204 8.86 31.89 -1.82
N MET A 205 8.14 30.86 -1.37
CA MET A 205 7.20 30.95 -0.25
C MET A 205 7.87 31.30 1.09
N ALA A 206 9.12 30.87 1.30
CA ALA A 206 9.89 31.19 2.50
C ALA A 206 10.54 32.59 2.47
N ARG A 207 10.74 33.16 1.28
CA ARG A 207 11.32 34.49 1.08
C ARG A 207 10.26 35.58 1.01
N ASP A 208 9.08 35.23 0.49
CA ASP A 208 8.06 36.16 0.05
C ASP A 208 6.73 35.88 0.76
N ILE A 209 6.47 36.68 1.81
CA ILE A 209 5.25 36.55 2.61
C ILE A 209 3.98 36.88 1.80
N TYR A 210 4.08 37.70 0.74
CA TYR A 210 2.94 37.98 -0.13
C TYR A 210 2.55 36.74 -0.92
N MET A 211 3.52 36.05 -1.54
CA MET A 211 3.28 34.77 -2.21
C MET A 211 2.72 33.72 -1.24
N PHE A 212 3.29 33.65 -0.03
CA PHE A 212 2.81 32.77 1.03
C PHE A 212 1.34 33.05 1.41
N ALA A 213 1.01 34.32 1.63
CA ALA A 213 -0.33 34.76 1.98
C ALA A 213 -1.34 34.50 0.87
N ARG A 214 -1.00 34.84 -0.37
CA ARG A 214 -1.84 34.65 -1.55
C ARG A 214 -2.16 33.16 -1.79
N TYR A 215 -1.17 32.28 -1.63
CA TYR A 215 -1.38 30.84 -1.72
C TYR A 215 -2.35 30.34 -0.64
N HIS A 216 -2.10 30.68 0.63
CA HIS A 216 -2.96 30.20 1.71
C HIS A 216 -4.35 30.81 1.69
N LEU A 217 -4.51 32.05 1.23
CA LEU A 217 -5.81 32.66 0.96
C LEU A 217 -6.59 31.83 -0.06
N LYS A 218 -5.99 31.57 -1.23
CA LYS A 218 -6.62 30.78 -2.30
C LYS A 218 -7.00 29.39 -1.80
N HIS A 219 -6.06 28.70 -1.14
CA HIS A 219 -6.26 27.33 -0.70
C HIS A 219 -7.31 27.21 0.40
N LEU A 220 -7.29 28.14 1.37
CA LEU A 220 -8.28 28.18 2.44
C LEU A 220 -9.67 28.51 1.90
N ARG A 221 -9.76 29.37 0.87
CA ARG A 221 -11.02 29.67 0.17
C ARG A 221 -11.57 28.44 -0.54
N GLU A 222 -10.77 27.75 -1.35
CA GLU A 222 -11.17 26.53 -2.06
C GLU A 222 -11.68 25.47 -1.09
N LEU A 223 -10.97 25.23 0.01
CA LEU A 223 -11.41 24.28 1.04
C LEU A 223 -12.73 24.69 1.70
N THR A 224 -12.89 25.99 1.98
CA THR A 224 -14.13 26.52 2.58
C THR A 224 -15.31 26.36 1.62
N ASP A 225 -15.12 26.65 0.34
CA ASP A 225 -16.12 26.50 -0.70
C ASP A 225 -16.50 25.02 -0.91
N ASP A 226 -15.52 24.11 -0.89
CA ASP A 226 -15.75 22.66 -0.97
C ASP A 226 -16.58 22.16 0.21
N TRP A 227 -16.24 22.58 1.44
CA TRP A 227 -17.00 22.22 2.64
C TRP A 227 -18.43 22.78 2.62
N GLU A 228 -18.60 24.03 2.18
CA GLU A 228 -19.91 24.64 2.04
C GLU A 228 -20.76 23.86 1.03
N ARG A 229 -20.24 23.57 -0.17
CA ARG A 229 -20.95 22.77 -1.19
C ARG A 229 -21.33 21.39 -0.68
N PHE A 230 -20.41 20.70 -0.01
CA PHE A 230 -20.63 19.35 0.48
C PHE A 230 -21.75 19.27 1.53
N PHE A 231 -21.98 20.35 2.29
CA PHE A 231 -23.00 20.40 3.34
C PHE A 231 -24.23 21.26 3.01
N SER A 232 -24.20 21.97 1.88
CA SER A 232 -25.35 22.65 1.30
C SER A 232 -26.25 21.72 0.49
N SER A 233 -25.72 20.61 -0.08
CA SER A 233 -26.57 19.54 -0.61
C SER A 233 -27.45 18.95 0.50
N ASP A 234 -28.63 18.40 0.15
CA ASP A 234 -29.61 17.74 1.04
C ASP A 234 -29.04 16.52 1.78
N TYR A 235 -27.98 16.73 2.55
CA TYR A 235 -27.40 15.76 3.44
C TYR A 235 -28.38 15.64 4.61
N GLU A 236 -29.17 14.56 4.63
CA GLU A 236 -30.06 14.15 5.73
C GLU A 236 -29.30 13.76 7.02
N GLY A 237 -28.10 14.29 7.21
CA GLY A 237 -27.27 14.01 8.37
C GLY A 237 -27.52 14.95 9.54
N ASP A 238 -26.91 14.56 10.66
CA ASP A 238 -26.87 15.23 11.96
C ASP A 238 -26.86 16.78 11.89
N LEU A 239 -27.95 17.39 12.39
CA LEU A 239 -28.15 18.83 12.48
C LEU A 239 -27.05 19.53 13.31
N GLU A 240 -26.52 18.87 14.35
CA GLU A 240 -25.46 19.44 15.19
C GLU A 240 -24.17 19.60 14.40
N ARG A 241 -23.81 18.57 13.62
CA ARG A 241 -22.65 18.62 12.73
C ARG A 241 -22.79 19.74 11.70
N LYS A 242 -23.97 19.91 11.10
CA LYS A 242 -24.24 20.99 10.14
C LYS A 242 -24.07 22.38 10.77
N ALA A 243 -24.56 22.58 11.99
CA ALA A 243 -24.39 23.82 12.73
C ALA A 243 -22.92 24.11 13.05
N LEU A 244 -22.16 23.10 13.48
CA LEU A 244 -20.72 23.22 13.75
C LEU A 244 -19.94 23.64 12.51
N ILE A 245 -20.22 23.03 11.36
CA ILE A 245 -19.57 23.35 10.08
C ILE A 245 -19.94 24.75 9.62
N SER A 246 -21.22 25.14 9.68
CA SER A 246 -21.67 26.48 9.32
C SER A 246 -20.94 27.56 10.15
N LYS A 247 -20.80 27.33 11.46
CA LYS A 247 -20.01 28.20 12.33
C LYS A 247 -18.53 28.26 11.92
N ALA A 248 -17.92 27.12 11.61
CA ALA A 248 -16.53 27.06 11.14
C ALA A 248 -16.35 27.82 9.81
N VAL A 249 -17.25 27.63 8.84
CA VAL A 249 -17.27 28.37 7.57
C VAL A 249 -17.34 29.88 7.83
N MET A 250 -18.23 30.33 8.71
CA MET A 250 -18.30 31.76 9.06
C MET A 250 -17.00 32.29 9.65
N HIS A 251 -16.36 31.55 10.57
CA HIS A 251 -15.07 31.96 11.14
C HIS A 251 -13.97 32.04 10.07
N VAL A 252 -13.87 31.04 9.19
CA VAL A 252 -12.88 31.04 8.11
C VAL A 252 -13.14 32.17 7.11
N ARG A 253 -14.40 32.46 6.76
CA ARG A 253 -14.76 33.60 5.91
C ARG A 253 -14.31 34.93 6.51
N ASN A 254 -14.37 35.10 7.83
CA ASN A 254 -13.84 36.29 8.51
C ASN A 254 -12.31 36.39 8.42
N ILE A 255 -11.60 35.25 8.52
CA ILE A 255 -10.15 35.19 8.30
C ILE A 255 -9.81 35.57 6.85
N LEU A 256 -10.48 34.94 5.88
CA LEU A 256 -10.31 35.21 4.45
C LEU A 256 -10.55 36.68 4.13
N LYS A 257 -11.63 37.28 4.66
CA LYS A 257 -11.94 38.70 4.46
C LYS A 257 -10.84 39.61 5.00
N SER A 258 -10.30 39.32 6.19
CA SER A 258 -9.18 40.10 6.75
C SER A 258 -7.94 40.01 5.85
N TRP A 259 -7.60 38.80 5.38
CA TRP A 259 -6.46 38.59 4.49
C TRP A 259 -6.67 39.21 3.10
N GLU A 260 -7.88 39.13 2.54
CA GLU A 260 -8.28 39.77 1.28
C GLU A 260 -8.15 41.29 1.38
N MET A 261 -8.73 41.93 2.40
CA MET A 261 -8.61 43.38 2.59
C MET A 261 -7.15 43.84 2.68
N PHE A 262 -6.29 43.02 3.28
CA PHE A 262 -4.86 43.31 3.36
C PHE A 262 -4.14 43.12 2.01
N LEU A 263 -4.49 42.09 1.24
CA LEU A 263 -3.88 41.75 -0.05
C LEU A 263 -4.41 42.59 -1.23
N ASP A 264 -5.70 42.96 -1.21
CA ASP A 264 -6.41 43.74 -2.22
C ASP A 264 -6.08 45.24 -2.17
N GLY A 265 -5.33 45.70 -1.17
CA GLY A 265 -4.59 46.96 -1.24
C GLY A 265 -3.45 46.90 -2.27
N SER A 266 -3.74 46.35 -3.46
CA SER A 266 -2.83 45.78 -4.44
C SER A 266 -2.02 46.84 -5.20
N PRO A 267 -0.82 46.47 -5.66
CA PRO A 267 0.30 47.34 -6.00
C PRO A 267 0.41 47.58 -7.51
N GLU A 268 -0.51 48.36 -8.09
CA GLU A 268 -0.29 48.92 -9.44
C GLU A 268 0.70 50.10 -9.41
N ASP A 269 0.94 50.70 -8.24
CA ASP A 269 1.84 51.85 -8.06
C ASP A 269 3.23 51.51 -7.46
N LEU A 270 3.53 50.25 -7.15
CA LEU A 270 4.76 49.89 -6.44
C LEU A 270 5.64 48.95 -7.27
N VAL A 271 6.34 49.59 -8.21
CA VAL A 271 7.47 49.02 -8.95
C VAL A 271 8.67 48.72 -8.02
N ASP A 272 8.63 49.12 -6.75
CA ASP A 272 9.77 48.96 -5.85
C ASP A 272 9.43 48.39 -4.45
N SER A 273 10.18 47.34 -4.09
CA SER A 273 10.48 46.85 -2.73
C SER A 273 9.51 45.91 -2.00
N ARG A 274 9.91 44.63 -1.91
CA ARG A 274 9.50 43.62 -0.89
C ARG A 274 9.52 44.11 0.56
N THR A 275 10.29 45.16 0.85
CA THR A 275 10.39 45.76 2.19
C THR A 275 9.10 46.48 2.57
N ASP A 276 8.38 47.04 1.58
CA ASP A 276 7.13 47.77 1.78
C ASP A 276 6.01 46.85 2.30
N PHE A 277 5.89 45.65 1.74
CA PHE A 277 4.84 44.70 2.17
C PHE A 277 5.02 44.22 3.62
N THR A 278 6.26 44.05 4.08
CA THR A 278 6.53 43.63 5.46
C THR A 278 6.21 44.75 6.46
N ALA A 279 6.50 46.01 6.11
CA ALA A 279 6.13 47.18 6.91
C ALA A 279 4.60 47.34 6.98
N ARG A 280 3.91 47.24 5.82
CA ARG A 280 2.44 47.24 5.75
C ARG A 280 1.81 46.13 6.58
N LEU A 281 2.40 44.93 6.60
CA LEU A 281 1.91 43.84 7.46
C LEU A 281 2.07 44.19 8.94
N HIS A 282 3.16 44.88 9.33
CA HIS A 282 3.36 45.30 10.71
C HIS A 282 2.29 46.31 11.15
N ASP A 283 2.03 47.32 10.31
CA ASP A 283 0.99 48.32 10.57
C ASP A 283 -0.42 47.70 10.54
N GLY A 284 -0.67 46.80 9.59
CA GLY A 284 -1.91 46.03 9.52
C GLY A 284 -2.16 45.22 10.79
N ILE A 285 -1.14 44.55 11.32
CA ILE A 285 -1.24 43.81 12.59
C ILE A 285 -1.54 44.75 13.77
N ALA A 286 -0.93 45.94 13.82
CA ALA A 286 -1.17 46.90 14.89
C ALA A 286 -2.62 47.44 14.87
N ASN A 287 -3.20 47.57 13.68
CA ASN A 287 -4.53 48.13 13.46
C ASN A 287 -5.65 47.08 13.40
N GLU A 288 -5.32 45.79 13.26
CA GLU A 288 -6.29 44.71 13.17
C GLU A 288 -6.65 44.11 14.53
N SER A 289 -7.89 44.32 14.99
CA SER A 289 -8.36 43.80 16.27
C SER A 289 -8.62 42.29 16.30
N SER A 290 -8.82 41.63 15.15
CA SER A 290 -9.11 40.18 15.05
C SER A 290 -7.87 39.29 15.17
N GLY A 291 -6.67 39.85 14.96
CA GLY A 291 -5.41 39.10 15.03
C GLY A 291 -5.19 38.08 13.91
N HIS A 292 -5.97 38.09 12.83
CA HIS A 292 -5.82 37.13 11.72
C HIS A 292 -4.53 37.36 10.92
N LEU A 293 -4.04 38.59 10.82
CA LEU A 293 -2.75 38.93 10.20
C LEU A 293 -1.56 38.47 11.07
N LEU A 294 -1.75 38.40 12.40
CA LEU A 294 -0.73 37.84 13.29
C LEU A 294 -0.54 36.34 13.04
N ILE A 295 -1.63 35.60 12.76
CA ILE A 295 -1.58 34.19 12.37
C ILE A 295 -0.72 34.03 11.12
N LEU A 296 -0.98 34.85 10.10
CA LEU A 296 -0.25 34.83 8.83
C LEU A 296 1.26 35.09 9.03
N ARG A 297 1.61 36.12 9.81
CA ARG A 297 3.02 36.43 10.14
C ARG A 297 3.69 35.28 10.89
N LYS A 298 3.01 34.70 11.89
CA LYS A 298 3.52 33.58 12.69
C LYS A 298 3.75 32.33 11.82
N ALA A 299 2.79 32.00 10.95
CA ALA A 299 2.91 30.90 10.02
C ALA A 299 4.08 31.10 9.05
N HIS A 300 4.19 32.26 8.40
CA HIS A 300 5.31 32.52 7.50
C HIS A 300 6.67 32.47 8.20
N GLY A 301 6.78 33.02 9.41
CA GLY A 301 8.00 32.94 10.22
C GLY A 301 8.42 31.49 10.50
N LEU A 302 7.47 30.63 10.87
CA LEU A 302 7.73 29.21 11.11
C LEU A 302 8.04 28.45 9.80
N TYR A 303 7.35 28.76 8.70
CA TYR A 303 7.62 28.19 7.38
C TYR A 303 9.05 28.51 6.93
N LYS A 304 9.48 29.77 7.06
CA LYS A 304 10.86 30.21 6.77
C LYS A 304 11.89 29.49 7.62
N HIS A 305 11.60 29.28 8.92
CA HIS A 305 12.46 28.51 9.79
C HIS A 305 12.59 27.04 9.33
N ARG A 306 11.46 26.38 9.05
CA ARG A 306 11.41 24.99 8.57
C ARG A 306 12.09 24.80 7.21
N PHE A 307 11.94 25.75 6.31
CA PHE A 307 12.72 25.82 5.07
C PHE A 307 14.22 25.80 5.35
N GLY A 308 14.69 26.64 6.28
CA GLY A 308 16.10 26.69 6.69
C GLY A 308 16.61 25.35 7.23
N GLU A 309 15.85 24.69 8.10
CA GLU A 309 16.17 23.35 8.61
C GLU A 309 16.28 22.32 7.49
N GLN A 310 15.29 22.26 6.60
CA GLN A 310 15.27 21.31 5.48
C GLN A 310 16.45 21.52 4.53
N GLN A 311 16.78 22.78 4.21
CA GLN A 311 17.94 23.09 3.35
C GLN A 311 19.26 22.63 3.98
N ARG A 312 19.41 22.74 5.30
CA ARG A 312 20.61 22.24 5.99
C ARG A 312 20.74 20.72 5.91
N LEU A 313 19.63 19.99 6.00
CA LEU A 313 19.61 18.52 5.87
C LEU A 313 19.91 18.05 4.45
N LEU A 314 19.41 18.77 3.44
CA LEU A 314 19.66 18.48 2.03
C LEU A 314 21.08 18.86 1.59
N LYS A 315 21.78 19.70 2.38
CA LYS A 315 23.17 20.08 2.12
C LYS A 315 24.09 18.87 2.33
N LYS A 316 25.05 18.68 1.41
CA LYS A 316 26.08 17.63 1.45
C LYS A 316 25.58 16.18 1.51
N ASN A 317 24.33 15.89 1.11
CA ASN A 317 23.75 14.54 1.17
C ASN A 317 23.72 13.91 2.58
N ASN A 318 23.87 14.71 3.64
CA ASN A 318 23.88 14.23 5.04
C ASN A 318 22.63 13.41 5.39
N PHE A 319 21.47 13.84 4.89
CA PHE A 319 20.22 13.11 5.09
C PHE A 319 20.26 11.71 4.47
N VAL A 320 20.69 11.60 3.21
CA VAL A 320 20.80 10.32 2.48
C VAL A 320 21.72 9.36 3.20
N GLU A 321 22.89 9.83 3.62
CA GLU A 321 23.88 9.03 4.34
C GLU A 321 23.35 8.57 5.70
N ALA A 322 22.66 9.44 6.43
CA ALA A 322 22.08 9.09 7.72
C ALA A 322 20.94 8.06 7.59
N VAL A 323 20.11 8.16 6.55
CA VAL A 323 19.09 7.14 6.24
C VAL A 323 19.74 5.82 5.86
N ALA A 324 20.72 5.83 4.96
CA ALA A 324 21.45 4.63 4.56
C ALA A 324 22.14 3.93 5.75
N ALA A 325 22.78 4.69 6.64
CA ALA A 325 23.36 4.18 7.86
C ALA A 325 22.31 3.61 8.85
N ALA A 326 21.10 4.16 8.87
CA ALA A 326 20.00 3.58 9.65
C ALA A 326 19.57 2.22 9.07
N PHE A 327 19.46 2.11 7.74
CA PHE A 327 19.16 0.84 7.06
C PHE A 327 20.19 -0.25 7.34
N SER A 328 21.48 0.09 7.49
CA SER A 328 22.51 -0.91 7.84
C SER A 328 22.40 -1.42 9.28
N ARG A 329 21.82 -0.62 10.19
CA ARG A 329 21.53 -1.01 11.58
C ARG A 329 20.18 -1.73 11.76
N MET A 330 19.30 -1.69 10.75
CA MET A 330 17.98 -2.31 10.78
C MET A 330 17.96 -3.54 9.86
N PRO A 331 18.32 -4.74 10.34
CA PRO A 331 18.56 -5.90 9.50
C PRO A 331 17.32 -6.42 8.76
N LYS A 332 16.11 -6.09 9.22
CA LYS A 332 14.85 -6.44 8.53
C LYS A 332 14.33 -5.33 7.63
N ALA A 333 14.89 -4.12 7.69
CA ALA A 333 14.46 -3.01 6.84
C ALA A 333 14.92 -3.28 5.41
N ARG A 334 13.99 -3.79 4.59
CA ARG A 334 14.23 -4.19 3.19
C ARG A 334 13.25 -3.55 2.23
N ARG A 335 12.25 -2.83 2.73
CA ARG A 335 11.29 -2.06 1.93
C ARG A 335 11.49 -0.57 2.11
N LEU A 336 11.54 0.16 1.00
CA LEU A 336 11.60 1.62 0.96
C LEU A 336 10.42 2.16 0.15
N GLU A 337 9.67 3.09 0.73
CA GLU A 337 8.61 3.82 0.04
C GLU A 337 8.98 5.29 -0.05
N LEU A 338 8.87 5.86 -1.24
CA LEU A 338 9.11 7.28 -1.49
C LEU A 338 7.82 7.94 -1.93
N HIS A 339 7.31 8.87 -1.13
CA HIS A 339 6.03 9.53 -1.36
C HIS A 339 6.21 11.05 -1.32
N ASP A 340 5.52 11.85 -2.12
CA ASP A 340 5.48 13.32 -1.90
C ASP A 340 4.07 13.82 -1.53
N ARG A 341 3.11 12.90 -1.40
CA ARG A 341 1.76 13.15 -0.96
C ARG A 341 1.45 12.33 0.29
N GLU A 342 0.78 12.94 1.25
CA GLU A 342 0.10 12.18 2.31
C GLU A 342 -1.31 11.81 1.88
N ASP A 343 -1.80 10.69 2.40
CA ASP A 343 -3.13 10.16 2.14
C ASP A 343 -4.17 11.28 2.32
N ARG A 344 -4.88 11.62 1.22
CA ARG A 344 -5.86 12.72 1.17
C ARG A 344 -6.92 12.64 2.28
N TRP A 345 -7.15 11.43 2.81
CA TRP A 345 -8.05 11.16 3.91
C TRP A 345 -7.71 11.96 5.17
N LYS A 346 -6.42 12.22 5.46
CA LYS A 346 -6.03 13.02 6.63
C LYS A 346 -6.31 14.52 6.47
N VAL A 347 -6.18 15.03 5.24
CA VAL A 347 -6.36 16.47 4.94
C VAL A 347 -7.85 16.82 4.77
N ARG A 348 -8.66 15.88 4.27
CA ARG A 348 -10.13 16.04 4.13
C ARG A 348 -10.92 15.59 5.36
N ASN A 349 -10.26 15.18 6.44
CA ASN A 349 -10.94 14.93 7.70
C ASN A 349 -11.54 16.24 8.23
N ALA A 350 -12.87 16.33 8.21
CA ALA A 350 -13.68 17.43 8.76
C ALA A 350 -13.19 17.94 10.13
N PRO A 351 -12.74 17.09 11.08
CA PRO A 351 -12.31 17.54 12.40
C PRO A 351 -11.17 18.56 12.35
N HIS A 352 -10.17 18.39 11.50
CA HIS A 352 -8.97 19.24 11.52
C HIS A 352 -9.18 20.61 10.88
N TRP A 353 -10.02 20.70 9.83
CA TRP A 353 -10.37 21.99 9.25
C TRP A 353 -11.31 22.78 10.17
N ILE A 354 -12.32 22.13 10.76
CA ILE A 354 -13.22 22.74 11.75
C ILE A 354 -12.44 23.20 12.99
N GLU A 355 -11.48 22.40 13.46
CA GLU A 355 -10.59 22.79 14.54
C GLU A 355 -9.70 23.97 14.13
N GLY A 356 -9.13 23.97 12.91
CA GLY A 356 -8.37 25.09 12.37
C GLY A 356 -9.17 26.39 12.27
N ALA A 357 -10.46 26.32 11.99
CA ALA A 357 -11.36 27.48 11.95
C ALA A 357 -11.52 28.18 13.32
N THR A 358 -11.35 27.44 14.42
CA THR A 358 -11.56 27.94 15.79
C THR A 358 -10.28 28.00 16.62
N ASN A 359 -9.20 27.35 16.17
CA ASN A 359 -7.91 27.28 16.82
C ASN A 359 -6.79 27.77 15.90
N HIS A 360 -6.31 28.99 16.19
CA HIS A 360 -5.23 29.61 15.41
C HIS A 360 -3.94 28.77 15.35
N SER A 361 -3.64 27.96 16.37
CA SER A 361 -2.44 27.12 16.38
C SER A 361 -2.54 25.98 15.38
N VAL A 362 -3.75 25.42 15.21
CA VAL A 362 -4.03 24.37 14.23
C VAL A 362 -3.98 24.95 12.81
N LEU A 363 -4.54 26.15 12.61
CA LEU A 363 -4.41 26.86 11.33
C LEU A 363 -2.95 27.16 10.98
N VAL A 364 -2.14 27.63 11.93
CA VAL A 364 -0.69 27.83 11.72
C VAL A 364 -0.01 26.51 11.35
N HIS A 365 -0.31 25.41 12.04
CA HIS A 365 0.27 24.11 11.74
C HIS A 365 -0.03 23.70 10.29
N TYR A 366 -1.28 23.88 9.86
CA TYR A 366 -1.70 23.62 8.48
C TYR A 366 -0.96 24.49 7.46
N MET A 367 -0.82 25.78 7.73
CA MET A 367 -0.12 26.72 6.84
C MET A 367 1.38 26.45 6.75
N VAL A 368 1.97 25.78 7.74
CA VAL A 368 3.40 25.48 7.80
C VAL A 368 3.71 24.07 7.26
N TYR A 369 2.70 23.38 6.76
CA TYR A 369 2.87 22.06 6.19
C TYR A 369 3.68 22.14 4.88
N PRO A 370 4.68 21.26 4.67
CA PRO A 370 5.49 21.28 3.45
C PRO A 370 4.62 20.93 2.23
N MET A 371 5.04 21.30 1.02
CA MET A 371 4.28 21.16 -0.23
C MET A 371 4.66 19.88 -0.98
N SER A 372 3.73 19.33 -1.78
CA SER A 372 4.02 18.30 -2.80
C SER A 372 4.58 18.92 -4.08
N SER A 373 5.12 18.08 -4.96
CA SER A 373 5.55 18.50 -6.31
C SER A 373 4.38 19.05 -7.13
N GLU A 374 3.20 18.46 -7.01
CA GLU A 374 1.96 18.95 -7.62
C GLU A 374 1.57 20.35 -7.13
N GLN A 375 1.58 20.59 -5.81
CA GLN A 375 1.23 21.91 -5.27
C GLN A 375 2.18 22.99 -5.77
N ALA A 376 3.47 22.69 -5.85
CA ALA A 376 4.45 23.61 -6.40
C ALA A 376 4.24 23.84 -7.90
N THR A 377 3.99 22.78 -8.66
CA THR A 377 3.64 22.79 -10.09
C THR A 377 2.46 23.73 -10.38
N LEU A 378 1.37 23.61 -9.62
CA LEU A 378 0.18 24.46 -9.77
C LEU A 378 0.44 25.95 -9.50
N LEU A 379 1.53 26.27 -8.82
CA LEU A 379 1.94 27.62 -8.48
C LEU A 379 3.12 28.13 -9.33
N GLY A 380 3.59 27.34 -10.30
CA GLY A 380 4.80 27.67 -11.07
C GLY A 380 6.07 27.71 -10.22
N LEU A 381 6.09 27.02 -9.09
CA LEU A 381 7.23 26.94 -8.17
C LEU A 381 8.12 25.74 -8.53
N GLN A 382 9.43 25.94 -8.45
CA GLN A 382 10.39 24.86 -8.70
C GLN A 382 10.64 24.03 -7.43
N ALA A 383 10.50 22.71 -7.56
CA ALA A 383 10.89 21.78 -6.51
C ALA A 383 12.42 21.71 -6.35
N PRO A 384 12.96 21.50 -5.13
CA PRO A 384 14.38 21.34 -4.92
C PRO A 384 14.92 20.13 -5.70
N GLY A 385 15.76 20.38 -6.71
CA GLY A 385 16.29 19.32 -7.57
C GLY A 385 17.00 18.19 -6.82
N ARG A 386 17.61 18.47 -5.65
CA ARG A 386 18.22 17.44 -4.79
C ARG A 386 17.19 16.46 -4.22
N MET A 387 16.01 16.94 -3.84
CA MET A 387 14.96 16.09 -3.29
C MET A 387 14.39 15.18 -4.38
N LEU A 388 14.21 15.70 -5.59
CA LEU A 388 13.73 14.91 -6.72
C LEU A 388 14.74 13.86 -7.21
N ARG A 389 16.02 13.97 -6.84
CA ARG A 389 17.04 12.93 -7.10
C ARG A 389 17.09 11.82 -6.04
N MET A 390 16.32 11.93 -4.94
CA MET A 390 16.25 10.91 -3.89
C MET A 390 15.91 9.50 -4.38
N PRO A 391 15.01 9.30 -5.37
CA PRO A 391 14.73 7.99 -5.94
C PRO A 391 15.96 7.29 -6.52
N ILE A 392 16.96 8.05 -6.98
CA ILE A 392 18.24 7.51 -7.47
C ILE A 392 19.26 7.41 -6.32
N THR A 393 19.40 8.44 -5.50
CA THR A 393 20.50 8.52 -4.54
C THR A 393 20.32 7.62 -3.31
N LEU A 394 19.09 7.44 -2.83
CA LEU A 394 18.84 6.64 -1.62
C LEU A 394 19.10 5.15 -1.82
N PRO A 395 18.57 4.48 -2.87
CA PRO A 395 18.87 3.07 -3.08
C PRO A 395 20.37 2.79 -3.21
N LYS A 396 21.08 3.65 -3.96
CA LYS A 396 22.55 3.59 -4.09
C LYS A 396 23.26 3.69 -2.73
N ALA A 397 22.85 4.65 -1.90
CA ALA A 397 23.47 4.86 -0.59
C ALA A 397 23.16 3.70 0.38
N ILE A 398 21.92 3.21 0.40
CA ILE A 398 21.51 2.03 1.20
C ILE A 398 22.33 0.80 0.80
N HIS A 399 22.52 0.59 -0.50
CA HIS A 399 23.35 -0.48 -1.03
C HIS A 399 24.81 -0.34 -0.58
N LYS A 400 25.39 0.86 -0.74
CA LYS A 400 26.77 1.15 -0.29
C LYS A 400 26.96 0.96 1.21
N ALA A 401 25.91 1.18 2.01
CA ALA A 401 25.92 0.93 3.46
C ALA A 401 25.80 -0.56 3.83
N GLY A 402 25.69 -1.47 2.86
CA GLY A 402 25.64 -2.92 3.08
C GLY A 402 24.23 -3.51 3.22
N SER A 403 23.18 -2.70 3.07
CA SER A 403 21.80 -3.18 3.04
C SER A 403 21.33 -3.42 1.60
N CYS A 404 20.27 -4.19 1.41
CA CYS A 404 19.67 -4.43 0.10
C CYS A 404 18.16 -4.24 0.19
N LEU A 405 17.56 -3.63 -0.82
CA LEU A 405 16.12 -3.53 -0.90
C LEU A 405 15.55 -4.78 -1.58
N THR A 406 14.47 -5.32 -1.02
CA THR A 406 13.64 -6.36 -1.65
C THR A 406 12.32 -5.78 -2.13
N SER A 407 11.90 -4.62 -1.61
CA SER A 407 10.71 -3.93 -2.08
C SER A 407 10.97 -2.43 -2.19
N PHE A 408 10.49 -1.82 -3.27
CA PHE A 408 10.66 -0.39 -3.53
C PHE A 408 9.39 0.17 -4.16
N SER A 409 8.81 1.19 -3.53
CA SER A 409 7.62 1.89 -4.02
C SER A 409 7.94 3.35 -4.26
N LEU A 410 7.60 3.85 -5.43
CA LEU A 410 7.75 5.25 -5.82
C LEU A 410 6.37 5.84 -6.12
N ARG A 411 5.96 6.79 -5.29
CA ARG A 411 4.66 7.45 -5.37
C ARG A 411 4.79 8.95 -5.34
N LEU A 412 5.02 9.51 -6.52
CA LEU A 412 5.16 10.95 -6.68
C LEU A 412 3.90 11.51 -7.32
N SER A 413 3.39 12.61 -6.76
CA SER A 413 2.47 13.49 -7.41
C SER A 413 3.08 13.95 -8.73
N ASN A 414 2.29 13.95 -9.79
CA ASN A 414 2.73 14.11 -11.19
C ASN A 414 3.70 15.32 -11.31
N PRO A 415 5.03 15.09 -11.40
CA PRO A 415 5.98 16.19 -11.40
C PRO A 415 5.91 16.89 -12.76
N GLN A 416 6.04 18.21 -12.79
CA GLN A 416 6.08 18.95 -14.07
C GLN A 416 7.21 18.47 -14.99
N ILE A 417 8.31 17.92 -14.46
CA ILE A 417 9.51 17.58 -15.24
C ILE A 417 10.18 16.30 -14.71
N PHE A 418 10.26 15.27 -15.56
CA PHE A 418 10.98 14.02 -15.27
C PHE A 418 12.50 14.09 -15.44
N SER A 419 13.05 15.22 -15.91
CA SER A 419 14.49 15.43 -16.02
C SER A 419 15.24 15.26 -14.69
N CYS A 420 14.56 15.36 -13.56
CA CYS A 420 15.10 15.04 -12.25
C CYS A 420 15.49 13.57 -12.07
N LEU A 421 14.88 12.66 -12.86
CA LEU A 421 15.21 11.24 -12.95
C LEU A 421 16.30 10.95 -14.00
N SER A 422 16.83 11.98 -14.67
CA SER A 422 17.92 11.79 -15.62
C SER A 422 19.16 11.19 -14.93
N MET A 423 19.61 10.04 -15.45
CA MET A 423 20.73 9.28 -14.91
C MET A 423 21.94 9.38 -15.84
N SER A 424 23.12 9.52 -15.24
CA SER A 424 24.37 9.22 -15.94
C SER A 424 24.51 7.69 -16.14
N ASN A 425 25.39 7.26 -17.05
CA ASN A 425 25.70 5.82 -17.21
C ASN A 425 26.14 5.19 -15.88
N GLY A 426 26.97 5.91 -15.11
CA GLY A 426 27.39 5.47 -13.77
C GLY A 426 26.23 5.41 -12.76
N ASP A 427 25.26 6.32 -12.83
CA ASP A 427 24.05 6.24 -11.98
C ASP A 427 23.22 5.00 -12.33
N CYS A 428 23.01 4.75 -13.61
CA CYS A 428 22.25 3.60 -14.11
C CYS A 428 22.88 2.27 -13.63
N THR A 429 24.19 2.07 -13.85
CA THR A 429 24.89 0.85 -13.40
C THR A 429 24.79 0.67 -11.88
N ASN A 430 25.02 1.73 -11.10
CA ASN A 430 24.95 1.64 -9.64
C ASN A 430 23.54 1.36 -9.13
N LEU A 431 22.52 1.92 -9.79
CA LEU A 431 21.12 1.68 -9.42
C LEU A 431 20.72 0.22 -9.69
N ARG A 432 21.09 -0.34 -10.85
CA ARG A 432 20.88 -1.76 -11.16
C ARG A 432 21.51 -2.67 -10.12
N VAL A 433 22.76 -2.39 -9.75
CA VAL A 433 23.47 -3.14 -8.69
C VAL A 433 22.76 -3.00 -7.33
N ALA A 434 22.25 -1.82 -7.00
CA ALA A 434 21.51 -1.58 -5.76
C ALA A 434 20.16 -2.35 -5.72
N MET A 435 19.52 -2.55 -6.88
CA MET A 435 18.21 -3.18 -7.02
C MET A 435 18.27 -4.68 -7.39
N ARG A 436 19.45 -5.29 -7.50
CA ARG A 436 19.65 -6.71 -7.89
C ARG A 436 18.92 -7.77 -7.05
N LYS A 437 18.35 -7.38 -5.90
CA LYS A 437 17.58 -8.27 -4.99
C LYS A 437 16.12 -7.85 -4.88
N LEU A 438 15.68 -6.92 -5.71
CA LEU A 438 14.33 -6.37 -5.69
C LEU A 438 13.36 -7.45 -6.16
N THR A 439 12.39 -7.80 -5.32
CA THR A 439 11.31 -8.75 -5.64
C THR A 439 9.99 -8.03 -5.89
N ALA A 440 9.78 -6.87 -5.28
CA ALA A 440 8.57 -6.08 -5.50
C ALA A 440 8.90 -4.64 -5.91
N PHE A 441 8.35 -4.19 -7.04
CA PHE A 441 8.43 -2.80 -7.47
C PHE A 441 7.06 -2.22 -7.71
N GLU A 442 6.82 -1.03 -7.18
CA GLU A 442 5.63 -0.25 -7.46
C GLU A 442 6.00 1.16 -7.92
N PHE A 443 5.48 1.53 -9.08
CA PHE A 443 5.42 2.91 -9.53
C PHE A 443 3.96 3.32 -9.63
N ARG A 444 3.54 4.23 -8.76
CA ARG A 444 2.18 4.78 -8.78
C ARG A 444 2.22 6.30 -8.68
N PRO A 445 2.00 7.05 -9.78
CA PRO A 445 1.73 8.46 -9.65
C PRO A 445 0.48 8.64 -8.80
N ASP A 446 0.53 9.57 -7.87
CA ASP A 446 -0.66 9.92 -7.12
C ASP A 446 -1.52 10.82 -8.02
N PRO A 447 -2.75 10.41 -8.41
CA PRO A 447 -3.56 11.14 -9.38
C PRO A 447 -3.77 12.59 -8.93
N PHE A 448 -3.97 13.53 -9.85
CA PHE A 448 -4.14 14.95 -9.51
C PHE A 448 -5.25 15.18 -8.45
N ALA A 449 -5.03 16.11 -7.52
CA ALA A 449 -6.03 16.64 -6.59
C ALA A 449 -7.07 17.51 -7.31
N SER A 450 -6.61 18.23 -8.33
CA SER A 450 -7.42 19.12 -9.12
C SER A 450 -7.97 18.39 -10.34
N TRP A 451 -9.18 18.74 -10.76
CA TRP A 451 -9.78 18.31 -12.03
C TRP A 451 -9.05 18.89 -13.25
N ALA A 452 -7.83 19.41 -13.08
CA ALA A 452 -7.03 19.94 -14.17
C ALA A 452 -6.68 18.78 -15.11
N PRO A 453 -6.91 18.93 -16.42
CA PRO A 453 -6.52 17.92 -17.40
C PRO A 453 -5.03 17.61 -17.23
N SER A 454 -4.69 16.32 -17.21
CA SER A 454 -3.29 15.90 -17.29
C SER A 454 -2.68 16.53 -18.54
N ALA A 455 -1.62 17.31 -18.38
CA ALA A 455 -0.90 17.84 -19.53
C ALA A 455 -0.43 16.66 -20.39
N VAL A 456 -0.73 16.69 -21.68
CA VAL A 456 -0.22 15.70 -22.65
C VAL A 456 1.30 15.71 -22.57
N ARG A 457 1.88 14.54 -22.26
CA ARG A 457 3.33 14.39 -22.07
C ARG A 457 4.00 13.97 -23.37
N GLU A 458 5.10 14.63 -23.71
CA GLU A 458 5.92 14.27 -24.87
C GLU A 458 6.88 13.13 -24.56
N GLU A 459 7.21 12.35 -25.59
CA GLU A 459 8.17 11.23 -25.54
C GLU A 459 9.52 11.62 -24.92
N ALA A 460 10.05 12.81 -25.23
CA ALA A 460 11.32 13.29 -24.69
C ALA A 460 11.29 13.46 -23.16
N GLU A 461 10.15 13.88 -22.60
CA GLU A 461 9.98 14.03 -21.16
C GLU A 461 9.91 12.65 -20.48
N MET A 462 9.09 11.76 -21.05
CA MET A 462 8.83 10.43 -20.50
C MET A 462 10.02 9.49 -20.62
N LYS A 463 10.95 9.76 -21.54
CA LYS A 463 12.20 9.01 -21.70
C LYS A 463 12.98 8.87 -20.37
N HIS A 464 13.10 9.94 -19.59
CA HIS A 464 13.84 9.88 -18.32
C HIS A 464 13.17 8.98 -17.28
N LEU A 465 11.84 8.99 -17.22
CA LEU A 465 11.08 8.10 -16.36
C LEU A 465 11.24 6.65 -16.82
N ARG A 466 11.12 6.39 -18.13
CA ARG A 466 11.29 5.06 -18.70
C ARG A 466 12.69 4.51 -18.43
N ASP A 467 13.74 5.29 -18.68
CA ASP A 467 15.13 4.90 -18.42
C ASP A 467 15.35 4.57 -16.93
N TYR A 468 14.76 5.38 -16.03
CA TYR A 468 14.80 5.15 -14.59
C TYR A 468 14.08 3.87 -14.18
N VAL A 469 12.83 3.68 -14.58
CA VAL A 469 12.04 2.50 -14.24
C VAL A 469 12.72 1.25 -14.78
N THR A 470 13.20 1.29 -16.03
CA THR A 470 13.98 0.20 -16.65
C THR A 470 15.17 -0.18 -15.79
N ALA A 471 15.97 0.80 -15.32
CA ALA A 471 17.13 0.53 -14.49
C ALA A 471 16.78 -0.03 -13.09
N VAL A 472 15.64 0.36 -12.52
CA VAL A 472 15.17 -0.16 -11.23
C VAL A 472 14.71 -1.61 -11.34
N ILE A 473 13.97 -1.93 -12.40
CA ILE A 473 13.40 -3.26 -12.60
C ILE A 473 14.34 -4.22 -13.32
N ASP A 474 15.58 -3.84 -13.66
CA ASP A 474 16.58 -4.68 -14.34
C ASP A 474 17.20 -5.72 -13.36
N THR A 475 16.39 -6.69 -12.93
CA THR A 475 16.76 -7.82 -12.08
C THR A 475 15.89 -9.07 -12.30
N ASP A 476 16.48 -10.26 -12.34
CA ASP A 476 15.77 -11.55 -12.50
C ASP A 476 14.90 -11.95 -11.30
N THR A 477 14.96 -11.17 -10.22
CA THR A 477 14.28 -11.45 -8.95
C THR A 477 12.87 -10.86 -8.83
N ILE A 478 12.39 -10.06 -9.79
CA ILE A 478 11.06 -9.44 -9.69
C ILE A 478 9.97 -10.52 -9.69
N GLU A 479 9.11 -10.41 -8.70
CA GLU A 479 8.00 -11.29 -8.36
C GLU A 479 6.65 -10.55 -8.45
N ASP A 480 6.61 -9.30 -7.98
CA ASP A 480 5.45 -8.40 -7.99
C ASP A 480 5.81 -7.07 -8.66
N LEU A 481 5.11 -6.75 -9.75
CA LEU A 481 5.33 -5.54 -10.53
C LEU A 481 4.03 -4.75 -10.65
N SER A 482 4.04 -3.52 -10.13
CA SER A 482 2.92 -2.59 -10.21
C SER A 482 3.32 -1.30 -10.92
N LEU A 483 2.69 -0.97 -12.05
CA LEU A 483 3.04 0.15 -12.91
C LEU A 483 1.79 0.93 -13.32
N TRP A 484 1.70 2.20 -12.92
CA TRP A 484 0.53 3.03 -13.16
C TRP A 484 0.93 4.28 -13.95
N PHE A 485 0.22 4.57 -15.04
CA PHE A 485 0.51 5.64 -15.98
C PHE A 485 -0.75 6.37 -16.49
N ASP A 486 -1.93 5.99 -16.01
CA ASP A 486 -3.25 6.58 -16.27
C ASP A 486 -3.29 8.11 -16.09
N SER A 487 -2.52 8.62 -15.11
CA SER A 487 -2.46 10.06 -14.83
C SER A 487 -1.58 10.88 -15.79
N TYR A 488 -0.88 10.27 -16.75
CA TYR A 488 0.07 10.97 -17.64
C TYR A 488 -0.49 11.35 -19.01
N TRP A 489 -1.73 11.00 -19.31
CA TRP A 489 -2.35 11.30 -20.58
C TRP A 489 -3.88 11.32 -20.41
N THR A 490 -4.58 11.97 -21.34
CA THR A 490 -6.03 12.16 -21.23
C THR A 490 -6.76 10.92 -21.70
N LYS A 491 -7.70 10.40 -20.89
CA LYS A 491 -8.58 9.31 -21.31
C LYS A 491 -9.32 9.68 -22.61
N GLY A 492 -9.13 8.89 -23.66
CA GLY A 492 -9.71 9.12 -24.98
C GLY A 492 -8.75 9.74 -26.00
N GLU A 493 -7.58 10.22 -25.57
CA GLU A 493 -6.51 10.66 -26.47
C GLU A 493 -5.48 9.56 -26.66
N VAL A 494 -4.75 9.60 -27.79
CA VAL A 494 -3.63 8.69 -28.03
C VAL A 494 -2.40 9.23 -27.28
N PRO A 495 -1.79 8.43 -26.37
CA PRO A 495 -0.55 8.82 -25.70
C PRO A 495 0.55 9.18 -26.71
N LEU A 496 1.32 10.25 -26.43
CA LEU A 496 2.46 10.67 -27.27
C LEU A 496 3.79 10.02 -26.85
N PHE A 497 3.73 8.94 -26.07
CA PHE A 497 4.91 8.25 -25.56
C PHE A 497 4.66 6.75 -25.43
N GLU A 498 5.74 5.98 -25.44
CA GLU A 498 5.69 4.51 -25.38
C GLU A 498 6.34 3.96 -24.12
N MET A 499 5.69 2.96 -23.51
CA MET A 499 6.20 2.23 -22.33
C MET A 499 6.30 0.72 -22.55
N GLY A 500 6.04 0.24 -23.78
CA GLY A 500 6.17 -1.15 -24.22
C GLY A 500 7.43 -1.86 -23.73
N ALA A 501 8.57 -1.20 -23.95
CA ALA A 501 9.89 -1.71 -23.59
C ALA A 501 10.05 -2.03 -22.09
N LEU A 502 9.25 -1.45 -21.19
CA LEU A 502 9.31 -1.80 -19.75
C LEU A 502 8.91 -3.27 -19.52
N MET A 503 8.07 -3.82 -20.38
CA MET A 503 7.59 -5.20 -20.28
C MET A 503 8.32 -6.13 -21.24
N SER A 504 8.58 -5.69 -22.47
CA SER A 504 9.10 -6.54 -23.56
C SER A 504 10.62 -6.64 -23.64
N SER A 505 11.38 -5.84 -22.89
CA SER A 505 12.84 -5.77 -23.02
C SER A 505 13.59 -6.96 -22.41
N ARG A 506 12.94 -7.84 -21.65
CA ARG A 506 13.63 -8.88 -20.87
C ARG A 506 12.71 -10.00 -20.36
N PRO A 507 13.28 -11.20 -20.08
CA PRO A 507 12.52 -12.28 -19.45
C PRO A 507 12.17 -11.98 -17.98
N TRP A 508 11.03 -12.55 -17.56
CA TRP A 508 10.46 -12.41 -16.23
C TRP A 508 10.33 -13.78 -15.54
N PRO A 509 11.44 -14.39 -15.10
CA PRO A 509 11.45 -15.79 -14.67
C PRO A 509 10.69 -16.05 -13.36
N LYS A 510 10.49 -15.01 -12.52
CA LYS A 510 9.85 -15.13 -11.19
C LYS A 510 8.58 -14.30 -11.04
N LEU A 511 8.17 -13.57 -12.08
CA LEU A 511 7.02 -12.69 -12.01
C LEU A 511 5.74 -13.53 -11.85
N TYR A 512 5.03 -13.35 -10.74
CA TYR A 512 3.75 -14.02 -10.49
C TYR A 512 2.58 -13.03 -10.34
N SER A 513 2.88 -11.74 -10.09
CA SER A 513 1.91 -10.67 -9.92
C SER A 513 2.28 -9.50 -10.83
N LEU A 514 1.37 -9.14 -11.74
CA LEU A 514 1.50 -7.96 -12.59
C LEU A 514 0.25 -7.10 -12.46
N HIS A 515 0.44 -5.85 -12.08
CA HIS A 515 -0.60 -4.84 -12.10
C HIS A 515 -0.17 -3.66 -12.95
N THR A 516 -0.93 -3.39 -14.00
CA THR A 516 -0.66 -2.26 -14.89
C THR A 516 -1.93 -1.43 -15.02
N ASP A 517 -1.77 -0.11 -15.05
CA ASP A 517 -2.87 0.81 -15.32
C ASP A 517 -2.38 1.93 -16.25
N GLY A 518 -3.11 2.18 -17.33
CA GLY A 518 -2.82 3.29 -18.23
C GLY A 518 -1.47 3.24 -18.96
N ILE A 519 -0.84 2.07 -19.11
CA ILE A 519 0.45 1.92 -19.81
C ILE A 519 0.21 1.96 -21.33
N PRO A 520 0.85 2.88 -22.07
CA PRO A 520 0.81 2.86 -23.54
C PRO A 520 1.65 1.71 -24.08
N LEU A 521 0.99 0.73 -24.70
CA LEU A 521 1.60 -0.50 -25.22
C LEU A 521 1.11 -0.78 -26.64
N HIS A 522 2.01 -1.28 -27.49
CA HIS A 522 1.61 -1.90 -28.75
C HIS A 522 1.22 -3.37 -28.52
N LEU A 523 0.43 -3.94 -29.43
CA LEU A 523 0.10 -5.38 -29.39
C LEU A 523 1.36 -6.27 -29.45
N ALA A 524 2.39 -5.82 -30.19
CA ALA A 524 3.67 -6.50 -30.28
C ALA A 524 4.40 -6.59 -28.93
N ASP A 525 4.30 -5.56 -28.08
CA ASP A 525 4.89 -5.57 -26.74
C ASP A 525 4.24 -6.61 -25.84
N ILE A 526 2.91 -6.72 -25.91
CA ILE A 526 2.15 -7.70 -25.13
C ILE A 526 2.50 -9.11 -25.58
N LYS A 527 2.57 -9.35 -26.90
CA LYS A 527 2.97 -10.64 -27.44
C LYS A 527 4.38 -11.02 -26.96
N CYS A 528 5.34 -10.10 -27.11
CA CYS A 528 6.71 -10.31 -26.66
C CYS A 528 6.78 -10.57 -25.15
N PHE A 529 6.01 -9.83 -24.34
CA PHE A 529 5.94 -10.03 -22.90
C PHE A 529 5.40 -11.43 -22.55
N VAL A 530 4.31 -11.88 -23.19
CA VAL A 530 3.72 -13.21 -22.95
C VAL A 530 4.69 -14.33 -23.32
N GLU A 531 5.40 -14.19 -24.44
CA GLU A 531 6.43 -15.14 -24.87
C GLU A 531 7.64 -15.20 -23.90
N GLN A 532 7.86 -14.15 -23.11
CA GLN A 532 8.95 -14.02 -22.14
C GLN A 532 8.59 -14.48 -20.72
N LEU A 533 7.32 -14.82 -20.45
CA LEU A 533 6.87 -15.36 -19.18
C LEU A 533 7.26 -16.84 -19.06
N GLN A 534 7.90 -17.21 -17.94
CA GLN A 534 8.36 -18.59 -17.70
C GLN A 534 7.53 -19.35 -16.66
N GLY A 535 6.53 -18.71 -16.04
CA GLY A 535 5.70 -19.31 -15.00
C GLY A 535 4.26 -18.81 -15.01
N ASP A 536 3.42 -19.42 -14.18
CA ASP A 536 2.00 -19.08 -14.05
C ASP A 536 1.84 -17.72 -13.37
N VAL A 537 1.42 -16.70 -14.14
CA VAL A 537 1.10 -15.38 -13.60
C VAL A 537 -0.30 -15.44 -12.97
N SER A 538 -0.33 -15.48 -11.64
CA SER A 538 -1.55 -15.66 -10.84
C SER A 538 -2.54 -14.48 -10.91
N ALA A 539 -2.06 -13.29 -11.23
CA ALA A 539 -2.90 -12.09 -11.30
C ALA A 539 -2.34 -11.10 -12.33
N VAL A 540 -3.08 -10.91 -13.42
CA VAL A 540 -2.89 -9.78 -14.34
C VAL A 540 -4.12 -8.90 -14.19
N ARG A 541 -3.98 -7.76 -13.51
CA ARG A 541 -5.01 -6.71 -13.55
C ARG A 541 -4.51 -5.60 -14.44
N ASN A 542 -5.20 -5.41 -15.56
CA ASN A 542 -4.82 -4.45 -16.57
C ASN A 542 -6.03 -3.64 -17.02
N GLU A 543 -6.02 -2.34 -16.76
CA GLU A 543 -6.94 -1.39 -17.39
C GLU A 543 -6.18 -0.85 -18.63
N ARG A 544 -6.43 -1.48 -19.79
CA ARG A 544 -5.57 -1.39 -20.99
C ARG A 544 -5.93 -0.25 -21.92
N HIS A 545 -4.88 0.30 -22.55
CA HIS A 545 -4.97 1.14 -23.75
C HIS A 545 -4.00 0.63 -24.81
N LEU A 546 -4.54 0.01 -25.86
CA LEU A 546 -3.77 -0.51 -26.99
C LEU A 546 -3.47 0.61 -27.97
N LEU A 547 -2.18 0.87 -28.20
CA LEU A 547 -1.73 1.66 -29.35
C LEU A 547 -1.92 0.78 -30.59
N VAL A 548 -2.87 1.14 -31.46
CA VAL A 548 -3.06 0.48 -32.75
C VAL A 548 -2.33 1.30 -33.79
N ASN A 549 -1.30 0.74 -34.42
CA ASN A 549 -0.70 1.31 -35.62
C ASN A 549 -1.73 1.28 -36.75
N TRP A 550 -2.47 2.37 -36.92
CA TRP A 550 -3.28 2.60 -38.12
C TRP A 550 -2.39 3.15 -39.23
N ASP A 551 -1.69 2.25 -39.91
CA ASP A 551 -1.02 2.52 -41.18
C ASP A 551 -2.04 2.50 -42.33
N LEU A 552 -3.09 3.30 -42.24
CA LEU A 552 -4.03 3.57 -43.34
C LEU A 552 -4.44 5.06 -43.28
N GLY A 553 -4.14 5.76 -44.37
CA GLY A 553 -4.10 7.22 -44.44
C GLY A 553 -5.32 7.96 -43.88
N ARG A 554 -5.01 9.09 -43.21
CA ARG A 554 -5.90 10.23 -42.91
C ARG A 554 -7.40 9.90 -42.72
N SER A 555 -7.79 9.49 -41.52
CA SER A 555 -8.99 10.00 -40.85
C SER A 555 -9.06 9.55 -39.39
N THR A 556 -9.13 10.52 -38.48
CA THR A 556 -9.68 10.45 -37.11
C THR A 556 -9.51 9.11 -36.36
N GLY A 557 -8.44 9.01 -35.56
CA GLY A 557 -8.17 7.87 -34.70
C GLY A 557 -9.23 7.68 -33.62
N HIS A 558 -9.81 6.49 -33.54
CA HIS A 558 -10.63 6.04 -32.43
C HIS A 558 -9.83 5.04 -31.57
N VAL A 559 -9.82 5.26 -30.25
CA VAL A 559 -9.25 4.36 -29.25
C VAL A 559 -10.27 3.25 -28.97
N ALA A 560 -9.89 1.98 -29.14
CA ALA A 560 -10.71 0.85 -28.73
C ALA A 560 -10.55 0.60 -27.23
N TYR A 561 -11.67 0.45 -26.52
CA TYR A 561 -11.73 0.06 -25.12
C TYR A 561 -12.20 -1.39 -25.03
N GLU A 562 -11.36 -2.31 -24.56
CA GLU A 562 -11.77 -3.67 -24.16
C GLU A 562 -11.46 -3.85 -22.68
N SER A 563 -12.47 -4.30 -21.92
CA SER A 563 -12.44 -4.52 -20.46
C SER A 563 -11.84 -5.86 -20.07
#